data_AF-A0A484FYS5-F1
#
_entry.id   AF-A0A484FYS5-F1
#
_cell.length_a   1.000
_cell.length_b   1.000
_cell.length_c   1.000
_cell.angle_alpha   90.00
_cell.angle_beta   90.00
_cell.angle_gamma   90.00
#
_symmetry.space_group_name_H-M   'P 1'
#
loop_
_entity.id
_entity.type
_entity.pdbx_description
1 polymer ?
#
loop_
_entity_poly.entity_id
_entity_poly.type
_entity_poly.pdbx_seq_one_letter_code
_entity_poly.pdbx_strand_id
1 'polypeptide(L)'
;MMADYLDLIYPLVPVVHRPSFRHDLANNRDLTDPDFFALLMSLVALTIGLLPSRFSVYRSVDPEAGIRFDTRTAMINCCADVCTRQRDASYWDQISLRKWVVSYVLSVACFQTGQVNRSRMFDVEWLQLSRLLGLHRISEYEGLNCIETQLRKRAFWLLFYAYAHTRVQNGRWERLTYFNQSELRQVNFEALMPVEVDDEYIFETRVVPPAPFMLSPGTPSQPEQRPPFTLASGFILHSRVFLKGLREAMSYVGCECELRRGPAVRLARLRDLLQEIRYMLDDAPSPMRQWASSESYDAPTTPQLDGDSQPAMSSYGSPAAAHSASLTSEPGGYSKIIQGQAEVMRANIHVTHLWLQSLLLEQVDLVLQESAIGPNAAMGSEEITEALKANWAEREDICRQMLHLLHSIPYVYLEPNGLYLTYKVRDVAVTLLNCPFEPHERPARRAAEYMRDFTRALSRLDRSEIMNTNSLKSWVDADREVRL
;
A
#
# COMPACT_ATOMS: atom_id res chain seq x y z
N MET A 1 -0.93 -15.52 -13.54
CA MET A 1 -0.22 -15.28 -12.27
C MET A 1 0.90 -14.27 -12.41
N MET A 2 2.08 -14.56 -12.98
CA MET A 2 3.16 -13.56 -13.03
C MET A 2 2.82 -12.32 -13.87
N ALA A 3 2.04 -12.48 -14.94
CA ALA A 3 1.44 -11.36 -15.65
C ALA A 3 0.54 -10.52 -14.73
N ASP A 4 -0.38 -11.14 -13.99
CA ASP A 4 -1.24 -10.42 -13.04
C ASP A 4 -0.44 -9.74 -11.92
N TYR A 5 0.67 -10.36 -11.47
CA TYR A 5 1.59 -9.72 -10.53
C TYR A 5 2.14 -8.42 -11.14
N LEU A 6 2.71 -8.47 -12.35
CA LEU A 6 3.30 -7.30 -13.01
C LEU A 6 2.25 -6.22 -13.36
N ASP A 7 1.04 -6.63 -13.74
CA ASP A 7 0.02 -5.72 -14.26
C ASP A 7 -0.86 -5.12 -13.15
N LEU A 8 -1.12 -5.85 -12.06
CA LEU A 8 -2.08 -5.43 -11.04
C LEU A 8 -1.47 -5.24 -9.64
N ILE A 9 -0.40 -5.95 -9.30
CA ILE A 9 0.14 -5.97 -7.91
C ILE A 9 1.44 -5.20 -7.79
N TYR A 10 2.33 -5.28 -8.78
CA TYR A 10 3.61 -4.60 -8.83
C TYR A 10 3.50 -3.09 -8.53
N PRO A 11 2.48 -2.34 -9.00
CA PRO A 11 2.33 -0.94 -8.63
C PRO A 11 2.23 -0.67 -7.12
N LEU A 12 1.78 -1.67 -6.35
CA LEU A 12 1.66 -1.59 -4.89
C LEU A 12 2.83 -2.29 -4.17
N VAL A 13 3.37 -3.36 -4.76
CA VAL A 13 4.43 -4.20 -4.18
C VAL A 13 5.59 -4.37 -5.17
N PRO A 14 6.36 -3.28 -5.45
CA PRO A 14 7.44 -3.28 -6.44
C PRO A 14 8.74 -3.87 -5.86
N VAL A 15 8.71 -5.16 -5.53
CA VAL A 15 9.78 -5.90 -4.85
C VAL A 15 10.80 -6.56 -5.78
N VAL A 16 10.59 -6.45 -7.09
CA VAL A 16 11.52 -6.94 -8.12
C VAL A 16 11.89 -5.81 -9.07
N HIS A 17 13.00 -5.96 -9.77
CA HIS A 17 13.34 -5.10 -10.90
C HIS A 17 12.80 -5.74 -12.18
N ARG A 18 11.83 -5.10 -12.85
CA ARG A 18 11.04 -5.73 -13.92
C ARG A 18 11.89 -6.28 -15.07
N PRO A 19 12.87 -5.55 -15.63
CA PRO A 19 13.71 -6.06 -16.71
C PRO A 19 14.48 -7.34 -16.32
N SER A 20 15.16 -7.32 -15.17
CA SER A 20 15.94 -8.50 -14.74
C SER A 20 15.04 -9.66 -14.33
N PHE A 21 13.91 -9.40 -13.68
CA PHE A 21 12.95 -10.44 -13.33
C PHE A 21 12.34 -11.13 -14.57
N ARG A 22 11.96 -10.35 -15.59
CA ARG A 22 11.46 -10.89 -16.86
C ARG A 22 12.53 -11.70 -17.58
N HIS A 23 13.78 -11.23 -17.57
CA HIS A 23 14.91 -11.94 -18.14
C HIS A 23 15.17 -13.28 -17.42
N ASP A 24 15.21 -13.29 -16.08
CA ASP A 24 15.41 -14.51 -15.29
C ASP A 24 14.28 -15.52 -15.50
N LEU A 25 13.03 -15.05 -15.60
CA LEU A 25 11.86 -15.90 -15.88
C LEU A 25 11.91 -16.49 -17.29
N ALA A 26 12.26 -15.70 -18.31
CA ALA A 26 12.36 -16.17 -19.69
C ALA A 26 13.46 -17.23 -19.88
N ASN A 27 14.51 -17.17 -19.06
CA ASN A 27 15.61 -18.15 -19.08
C ASN A 27 15.39 -19.35 -18.15
N ASN A 28 14.20 -19.49 -17.55
CA ASN A 28 13.87 -20.57 -16.61
C ASN A 28 14.90 -20.71 -15.48
N ARG A 29 15.36 -19.57 -14.94
CA ARG A 29 16.38 -19.54 -13.88
C ARG A 29 15.94 -20.31 -12.64
N ASP A 30 14.64 -20.45 -12.43
CA ASP A 30 14.03 -21.21 -11.32
C ASP A 30 14.38 -22.69 -11.32
N LEU A 31 14.77 -23.26 -12.47
CA LEU A 31 15.24 -24.64 -12.56
C LEU A 31 16.64 -24.85 -11.96
N THR A 32 17.40 -23.77 -11.76
CA THR A 32 18.83 -23.84 -11.38
C THR A 32 19.18 -23.02 -10.15
N ASP A 33 18.41 -21.97 -9.84
CA ASP A 33 18.61 -21.08 -8.69
C ASP A 33 17.46 -21.27 -7.68
N PRO A 34 17.68 -22.00 -6.56
CA PRO A 34 16.63 -22.29 -5.57
C PRO A 34 16.09 -21.03 -4.89
N ASP A 35 16.92 -19.99 -4.79
CA ASP A 35 16.55 -18.69 -4.22
C ASP A 35 15.58 -17.96 -5.19
N PHE A 36 15.85 -17.99 -6.50
CA PHE A 36 14.94 -17.44 -7.51
C PHE A 36 13.63 -18.26 -7.61
N PHE A 37 13.71 -19.58 -7.49
CA PHE A 37 12.51 -20.43 -7.39
C PHE A 37 11.66 -20.08 -6.16
N ALA A 38 12.27 -19.88 -4.99
CA ALA A 38 11.58 -19.44 -3.78
C ALA A 38 10.92 -18.06 -3.97
N LEU A 39 11.60 -17.12 -4.64
CA LEU A 39 11.03 -15.83 -5.02
C LEU A 39 9.78 -16.01 -5.90
N LEU A 40 9.87 -16.80 -6.97
CA LEU A 40 8.75 -17.05 -7.88
C LEU A 40 7.53 -17.64 -7.13
N MET A 41 7.76 -18.66 -6.31
CA MET A 41 6.71 -19.31 -5.51
C MET A 41 6.08 -18.36 -4.48
N SER A 42 6.86 -17.45 -3.89
CA SER A 42 6.35 -16.44 -2.96
C SER A 42 5.50 -15.38 -3.67
N LEU A 43 5.87 -14.96 -4.89
CA LEU A 43 5.07 -14.04 -5.71
C LEU A 43 3.77 -14.70 -6.22
N VAL A 44 3.78 -16.01 -6.46
CA VAL A 44 2.57 -16.79 -6.74
C VAL A 44 1.62 -16.72 -5.53
N ALA A 45 2.13 -16.98 -4.33
CA ALA A 45 1.33 -16.88 -3.10
C ALA A 45 0.74 -15.48 -2.92
N LEU A 46 1.54 -14.43 -3.13
CA LEU A 46 1.10 -13.04 -3.09
C LEU A 46 -0.04 -12.78 -4.07
N THR A 47 0.10 -13.26 -5.31
CA THR A 47 -0.88 -13.08 -6.38
C THR A 47 -2.21 -13.73 -6.03
N ILE A 48 -2.18 -14.96 -5.53
CA ILE A 48 -3.38 -15.69 -5.07
C ILE A 48 -4.02 -14.98 -3.87
N GLY A 49 -3.21 -14.46 -2.95
CA GLY A 49 -3.67 -13.73 -1.79
C GLY A 49 -4.41 -12.45 -2.18
N LEU A 50 -3.84 -11.64 -3.07
CA LEU A 50 -4.38 -10.31 -3.42
C LEU A 50 -5.45 -10.34 -4.51
N LEU A 51 -5.58 -11.40 -5.32
CA LEU A 51 -6.55 -11.48 -6.41
C LEU A 51 -7.57 -12.62 -6.22
N PRO A 52 -8.45 -12.57 -5.20
CA PRO A 52 -9.46 -13.60 -4.96
C PRO A 52 -10.35 -13.90 -6.17
N SER A 53 -10.72 -12.89 -6.97
CA SER A 53 -11.56 -13.04 -8.16
C SER A 53 -10.93 -13.90 -9.25
N ARG A 54 -9.59 -13.97 -9.28
CA ARG A 54 -8.82 -14.73 -10.28
C ARG A 54 -8.55 -16.16 -9.86
N PHE A 55 -8.84 -16.54 -8.62
CA PHE A 55 -8.48 -17.87 -8.11
C PHE A 55 -9.11 -19.02 -8.89
N SER A 56 -10.38 -18.89 -9.32
CA SER A 56 -11.03 -19.89 -10.16
C SER A 56 -10.33 -20.07 -11.50
N VAL A 57 -9.85 -18.99 -12.10
CA VAL A 57 -9.05 -19.01 -13.34
C VAL A 57 -7.74 -19.75 -13.11
N TYR A 58 -7.03 -19.44 -12.03
CA TYR A 58 -5.77 -20.11 -11.69
C TYR A 58 -5.90 -21.62 -11.52
N ARG A 59 -6.98 -22.09 -10.90
CA ARG A 59 -7.29 -23.52 -10.79
C ARG A 59 -7.64 -24.18 -12.12
N SER A 60 -8.21 -23.43 -13.05
CA SER A 60 -8.62 -23.97 -14.36
C SER A 60 -7.46 -24.15 -15.34
N VAL A 61 -6.31 -23.51 -15.09
CA VAL A 61 -5.12 -23.61 -15.95
C VAL A 61 -4.49 -25.00 -15.90
N ASP A 62 -4.54 -25.65 -14.73
CA ASP A 62 -3.99 -26.99 -14.52
C ASP A 62 -5.01 -27.86 -13.75
N PRO A 63 -5.54 -28.95 -14.36
CA PRO A 63 -6.48 -29.85 -13.71
C PRO A 63 -5.97 -30.43 -12.39
N GLU A 64 -4.67 -30.70 -12.26
CA GLU A 64 -4.11 -31.22 -11.01
C GLU A 64 -4.15 -30.16 -9.90
N ALA A 65 -3.74 -28.93 -10.22
CA ALA A 65 -3.89 -27.80 -9.30
C ALA A 65 -5.35 -27.56 -8.90
N GLY A 66 -6.28 -27.70 -9.84
CA GLY A 66 -7.72 -27.56 -9.59
C GLY A 66 -8.28 -28.63 -8.63
N ILE A 67 -7.78 -29.86 -8.70
CA ILE A 67 -8.13 -30.95 -7.78
C ILE A 67 -7.45 -30.78 -6.42
N ARG A 68 -6.18 -30.33 -6.42
CA ARG A 68 -5.35 -30.27 -5.22
C ARG A 68 -5.70 -29.10 -4.30
N PHE A 69 -6.18 -27.99 -4.86
CA PHE A 69 -6.35 -26.74 -4.12
C PHE A 69 -7.79 -26.21 -4.17
N ASP A 70 -8.59 -26.63 -3.20
CA ASP A 70 -9.98 -26.13 -3.08
C ASP A 70 -10.06 -24.67 -2.63
N THR A 71 -9.07 -24.18 -1.87
CA THR A 71 -9.04 -22.84 -1.28
C THR A 71 -7.74 -22.10 -1.59
N ARG A 72 -7.78 -20.76 -1.55
CA ARG A 72 -6.58 -19.92 -1.70
C ARG A 72 -5.59 -20.19 -0.59
N THR A 73 -6.10 -20.38 0.63
CA THR A 73 -5.31 -20.77 1.80
C THR A 73 -4.50 -22.04 1.56
N ALA A 74 -5.11 -23.09 0.99
CA ALA A 74 -4.41 -24.34 0.71
C ALA A 74 -3.28 -24.13 -0.31
N MET A 75 -3.53 -23.37 -1.38
CA MET A 75 -2.51 -23.09 -2.40
C MET A 75 -1.37 -22.20 -1.85
N ILE A 76 -1.69 -21.16 -1.08
CA ILE A 76 -0.72 -20.29 -0.41
C ILE A 76 0.14 -21.09 0.57
N ASN A 77 -0.46 -22.00 1.34
CA ASN A 77 0.28 -22.85 2.27
C ASN A 77 1.24 -23.77 1.53
N CYS A 78 0.83 -24.34 0.39
CA CYS A 78 1.73 -25.13 -0.44
C CYS A 78 2.90 -24.29 -0.97
N CYS A 79 2.65 -23.08 -1.49
CA CYS A 79 3.72 -22.16 -1.90
C CYS A 79 4.68 -21.86 -0.75
N ALA A 80 4.16 -21.54 0.43
CA ALA A 80 4.96 -21.27 1.62
C ALA A 80 5.81 -22.48 2.02
N ASP A 81 5.23 -23.68 2.02
CA ASP A 81 5.95 -24.93 2.35
C ASP A 81 7.01 -25.28 1.30
N VAL A 82 6.80 -24.92 0.02
CA VAL A 82 7.83 -25.03 -1.03
C VAL A 82 8.98 -24.07 -0.75
N CYS A 83 8.70 -22.80 -0.42
CA CYS A 83 9.71 -21.81 -0.06
C CYS A 83 10.50 -22.23 1.19
N THR A 84 9.83 -22.72 2.23
CA THR A 84 10.49 -23.20 3.46
C THR A 84 11.40 -24.40 3.19
N ARG A 85 11.02 -25.29 2.27
CA ARG A 85 11.86 -26.44 1.89
C ARG A 85 13.14 -26.06 1.12
N GLN A 86 13.23 -24.84 0.58
CA GLN A 86 14.47 -24.34 -0.02
C GLN A 86 15.50 -23.87 1.01
N ARG A 87 15.14 -23.79 2.30
CA ARG A 87 16.02 -23.30 3.35
C ARG A 87 17.00 -24.40 3.77
N ASP A 88 18.28 -24.21 3.44
CA ASP A 88 19.36 -25.06 3.93
C ASP A 88 19.90 -24.62 5.30
N ALA A 89 20.89 -25.35 5.83
CA ALA A 89 21.49 -25.05 7.12
C ALA A 89 22.18 -23.66 7.19
N SER A 90 22.57 -23.10 6.04
CA SER A 90 23.23 -21.79 5.91
C SER A 90 22.26 -20.66 5.56
N TYR A 91 20.95 -20.95 5.45
CA TYR A 91 19.94 -19.99 5.01
C TYR A 91 19.99 -18.67 5.80
N TRP A 92 20.20 -18.76 7.12
CA TRP A 92 20.26 -17.58 8.00
C TRP A 92 21.61 -16.88 8.03
N ASP A 93 22.68 -17.54 7.60
CA ASP A 93 24.03 -16.96 7.55
C ASP A 93 24.22 -16.08 6.30
N GLN A 94 23.44 -16.34 5.25
CA GLN A 94 23.48 -15.59 3.99
C GLN A 94 22.30 -14.62 3.88
N ILE A 95 22.47 -13.40 4.38
CA ILE A 95 21.42 -12.37 4.33
C ILE A 95 21.32 -11.80 2.91
N SER A 96 20.10 -11.74 2.35
CA SER A 96 19.85 -11.15 1.03
C SER A 96 18.49 -10.43 0.97
N LEU A 97 18.38 -9.44 0.08
CA LEU A 97 17.11 -8.78 -0.18
C LEU A 97 16.06 -9.75 -0.72
N ARG A 98 16.48 -10.77 -1.48
CA ARG A 98 15.57 -11.79 -2.01
C ARG A 98 14.88 -12.60 -0.90
N LYS A 99 15.63 -13.01 0.13
CA LYS A 99 15.06 -13.67 1.33
C LYS A 99 14.09 -12.74 2.06
N TRP A 100 14.43 -11.45 2.13
CA TRP A 100 13.51 -10.45 2.67
C TRP A 100 12.21 -10.37 1.86
N VAL A 101 12.28 -10.34 0.52
CA VAL A 101 11.10 -10.31 -0.36
C VAL A 101 10.23 -11.55 -0.14
N VAL A 102 10.83 -12.75 -0.16
CA VAL A 102 10.10 -14.01 0.06
C VAL A 102 9.30 -13.97 1.36
N SER A 103 9.94 -13.59 2.46
CA SER A 103 9.29 -13.56 3.77
C SER A 103 8.25 -12.44 3.87
N TYR A 104 8.51 -11.27 3.29
CA TYR A 104 7.54 -10.16 3.23
C TYR A 104 6.27 -10.55 2.47
N VAL A 105 6.40 -11.06 1.23
CA VAL A 105 5.23 -11.35 0.40
C VAL A 105 4.46 -12.60 0.87
N LEU A 106 5.12 -13.57 1.49
CA LEU A 106 4.45 -14.69 2.16
C LEU A 106 3.64 -14.22 3.37
N SER A 107 4.14 -13.25 4.14
CA SER A 107 3.35 -12.63 5.21
C SER A 107 2.09 -11.99 4.64
N VAL A 108 2.22 -11.17 3.59
CA VAL A 108 1.09 -10.52 2.94
C VAL A 108 0.08 -11.55 2.43
N ALA A 109 0.53 -12.61 1.75
CA ALA A 109 -0.33 -13.67 1.24
C ALA A 109 -1.15 -14.35 2.36
N CYS A 110 -0.47 -14.73 3.45
CA CYS A 110 -1.12 -15.32 4.63
C CYS A 110 -2.13 -14.35 5.27
N PHE A 111 -1.79 -13.07 5.33
CA PHE A 111 -2.66 -12.03 5.86
C PHE A 111 -3.96 -11.92 5.03
N GLN A 112 -3.89 -11.96 3.70
CA GLN A 112 -5.06 -11.83 2.82
C GLN A 112 -6.11 -12.94 2.96
N THR A 113 -5.73 -14.12 3.45
CA THR A 113 -6.69 -15.21 3.72
C THR A 113 -7.11 -15.32 5.19
N GLY A 114 -6.58 -14.46 6.06
CA GLY A 114 -6.89 -14.44 7.49
C GLY A 114 -5.98 -15.32 8.36
N GLN A 115 -4.87 -15.84 7.83
CA GLN A 115 -3.89 -16.64 8.58
C GLN A 115 -2.98 -15.77 9.46
N VAL A 116 -3.55 -15.11 10.47
CA VAL A 116 -2.87 -14.04 11.22
C VAL A 116 -1.58 -14.52 11.89
N ASN A 117 -1.59 -15.69 12.54
CA ASN A 117 -0.39 -16.18 13.23
C ASN A 117 0.74 -16.55 12.26
N ARG A 118 0.42 -17.14 11.10
CA ARG A 118 1.42 -17.46 10.09
C ARG A 118 2.00 -16.20 9.46
N SER A 119 1.15 -15.21 9.16
CA SER A 119 1.58 -13.88 8.72
C SER A 119 2.52 -13.24 9.74
N ARG A 120 2.20 -13.25 11.04
CA ARG A 120 3.08 -12.71 12.10
C ARG A 120 4.45 -13.36 12.17
N MET A 121 4.53 -14.68 11.97
CA MET A 121 5.83 -15.37 11.97
C MET A 121 6.71 -14.91 10.82
N PHE A 122 6.11 -14.76 9.63
CA PHE A 122 6.80 -14.15 8.50
C PHE A 122 7.11 -12.67 8.73
N ASP A 123 6.24 -11.94 9.45
CA ASP A 123 6.50 -10.55 9.84
C ASP A 123 7.78 -10.42 10.66
N VAL A 124 7.94 -11.22 11.71
CA VAL A 124 9.16 -11.24 12.51
C VAL A 124 10.39 -11.56 11.65
N GLU A 125 10.27 -12.50 10.72
CA GLU A 125 11.36 -12.88 9.83
C GLU A 125 11.79 -11.72 8.92
N TRP A 126 10.87 -11.12 8.16
CA TRP A 126 11.24 -10.04 7.25
C TRP A 126 11.66 -8.77 8.02
N LEU A 127 11.09 -8.51 9.20
CA LEU A 127 11.53 -7.44 10.09
C LEU A 127 12.97 -7.64 10.58
N GLN A 128 13.37 -8.87 10.88
CA GLN A 128 14.74 -9.17 11.28
C GLN A 128 15.70 -9.04 10.10
N LEU A 129 15.33 -9.56 8.92
CA LEU A 129 16.12 -9.41 7.70
C LEU A 129 16.30 -7.93 7.32
N SER A 130 15.26 -7.10 7.49
CA SER A 130 15.36 -5.65 7.28
C SER A 130 16.43 -4.99 8.14
N ARG A 131 16.57 -5.42 9.41
CA ARG A 131 17.59 -4.90 10.33
C ARG A 131 18.99 -5.32 9.90
N LEU A 132 19.15 -6.59 9.55
CA LEU A 132 20.43 -7.14 9.11
C LEU A 132 20.90 -6.55 7.78
N LEU A 133 19.96 -6.23 6.88
CA LEU A 133 20.24 -5.51 5.62
C LEU A 133 20.46 -4.01 5.81
N GLY A 134 20.24 -3.48 7.01
CA GLY A 134 20.38 -2.05 7.30
C GLY A 134 19.44 -1.17 6.47
N LEU A 135 18.23 -1.62 6.13
CA LEU A 135 17.36 -0.93 5.14
C LEU A 135 17.07 0.54 5.47
N HIS A 136 17.09 0.90 6.75
CA HIS A 136 16.85 2.25 7.27
C HIS A 136 18.09 3.16 7.32
N ARG A 137 19.29 2.62 7.05
CA ARG A 137 20.57 3.33 7.12
C ARG A 137 21.15 3.47 5.72
N ILE A 138 20.97 4.64 5.11
CA ILE A 138 21.46 4.89 3.74
C ILE A 138 22.97 4.70 3.60
N SER A 139 23.75 4.86 4.69
CA SER A 139 25.19 4.58 4.69
C SER A 139 25.54 3.11 4.38
N GLU A 140 24.64 2.17 4.68
CA GLU A 140 24.83 0.73 4.41
C GLU A 140 24.64 0.38 2.91
N TYR A 141 24.34 1.37 2.08
CA TYR A 141 24.09 1.18 0.64
C TYR A 141 25.35 1.45 -0.18
N GLU A 142 26.46 1.85 0.45
CA GLU A 142 27.74 2.06 -0.21
C GLU A 142 28.23 0.75 -0.88
N GLY A 143 28.66 0.84 -2.13
CA GLY A 143 29.11 -0.31 -2.92
C GLY A 143 28.02 -1.18 -3.53
N LEU A 144 26.73 -0.92 -3.25
CA LEU A 144 25.63 -1.59 -3.93
C LEU A 144 25.49 -1.11 -5.37
N ASN A 145 25.06 -2.00 -6.26
CA ASN A 145 24.68 -1.61 -7.62
C ASN A 145 23.38 -0.78 -7.60
N CYS A 146 23.09 -0.08 -8.69
CA CYS A 146 21.95 0.84 -8.76
C CYS A 146 20.60 0.11 -8.63
N ILE A 147 20.47 -1.11 -9.18
CA ILE A 147 19.24 -1.91 -9.07
C ILE A 147 18.95 -2.27 -7.61
N GLU A 148 19.91 -2.89 -6.93
CA GLU A 148 19.81 -3.29 -5.51
C GLU A 148 19.55 -2.07 -4.63
N THR A 149 20.22 -0.94 -4.89
CA THR A 149 19.99 0.33 -4.21
C THR A 149 18.51 0.74 -4.28
N GLN A 150 17.91 0.75 -5.48
CA GLN A 150 16.51 1.15 -5.62
C GLN A 150 15.54 0.11 -5.03
N LEU A 151 15.83 -1.19 -5.15
CA LEU A 151 15.00 -2.22 -4.52
C LEU A 151 15.02 -2.13 -2.98
N ARG A 152 16.18 -1.85 -2.37
CA ARG A 152 16.27 -1.63 -0.92
C ARG A 152 15.53 -0.37 -0.47
N LYS A 153 15.58 0.71 -1.26
CA LYS A 153 14.76 1.92 -1.01
C LYS A 153 13.27 1.60 -1.03
N ARG A 154 12.79 0.83 -2.02
CA ARG A 154 11.39 0.36 -2.06
C ARG A 154 11.05 -0.52 -0.86
N ALA A 155 11.93 -1.46 -0.51
CA ALA A 155 11.77 -2.33 0.66
C ALA A 155 11.67 -1.54 1.96
N PHE A 156 12.47 -0.49 2.14
CA PHE A 156 12.37 0.44 3.28
C PHE A 156 10.98 1.07 3.39
N TRP A 157 10.40 1.54 2.28
CA TRP A 157 9.07 2.16 2.29
C TRP A 157 7.95 1.15 2.55
N LEU A 158 8.03 -0.06 1.99
CA LEU A 158 7.09 -1.14 2.30
C LEU A 158 7.13 -1.53 3.79
N LEU A 159 8.34 -1.58 4.36
CA LEU A 159 8.56 -1.72 5.80
C LEU A 159 7.95 -0.54 6.59
N PHE A 160 8.14 0.69 6.11
CA PHE A 160 7.59 1.88 6.76
C PHE A 160 6.06 1.88 6.77
N TYR A 161 5.41 1.40 5.71
CA TYR A 161 3.95 1.26 5.67
C TYR A 161 3.45 0.25 6.71
N ALA A 162 4.13 -0.89 6.84
CA ALA A 162 3.82 -1.88 7.86
C ALA A 162 3.99 -1.29 9.28
N TYR A 163 5.09 -0.57 9.51
CA TYR A 163 5.29 0.19 10.75
C TYR A 163 4.14 1.18 10.98
N ALA A 164 3.73 1.95 9.97
CA ALA A 164 2.61 2.88 10.05
C ALA A 164 1.35 2.20 10.53
N HIS A 165 0.96 1.09 9.90
CA HIS A 165 -0.22 0.32 10.30
C HIS A 165 -0.14 -0.17 11.73
N THR A 166 1.02 -0.65 12.20
CA THR A 166 1.16 -1.07 13.62
C THR A 166 1.02 0.06 14.63
N ARG A 167 1.28 1.31 14.21
CA ARG A 167 1.27 2.49 15.10
C ARG A 167 -0.10 3.14 15.21
N VAL A 168 -0.87 3.16 14.13
CA VAL A 168 -2.14 3.89 14.09
C VAL A 168 -3.37 3.00 13.97
N GLN A 169 -3.22 1.72 13.64
CA GLN A 169 -4.35 0.81 13.50
C GLN A 169 -4.54 -0.05 14.76
N ASN A 170 -5.72 0.07 15.39
CA ASN A 170 -6.07 -0.71 16.58
C ASN A 170 -6.11 -2.22 16.27
N GLY A 171 -5.61 -3.04 17.22
CA GLY A 171 -5.59 -4.51 17.09
C GLY A 171 -4.38 -5.12 16.36
N ARG A 172 -3.47 -4.31 15.78
CA ARG A 172 -2.16 -4.75 15.25
C ARG A 172 -0.97 -4.46 16.17
N TRP A 173 -1.24 -4.10 17.43
CA TRP A 173 -0.22 -3.74 18.42
C TRP A 173 0.49 -4.99 18.92
N GLU A 174 1.48 -5.45 18.17
CA GLU A 174 2.47 -6.40 18.65
C GLU A 174 3.66 -5.65 19.23
N ARG A 175 4.26 -6.17 20.32
CA ARG A 175 5.39 -5.52 21.01
C ARG A 175 6.69 -5.47 20.18
N LEU A 176 6.68 -6.02 18.97
CA LEU A 176 7.83 -6.08 18.06
C LEU A 176 7.67 -5.04 16.95
N THR A 177 7.99 -3.77 17.25
CA THR A 177 8.05 -2.73 16.22
C THR A 177 9.42 -2.74 15.53
N TYR A 178 9.48 -2.43 14.24
CA TYR A 178 10.75 -2.36 13.52
C TYR A 178 11.68 -1.31 14.13
N PHE A 179 11.21 -0.08 14.14
CA PHE A 179 12.00 1.03 14.64
C PHE A 179 11.86 1.16 16.14
N ASN A 180 13.00 1.39 16.79
CA ASN A 180 13.06 2.06 18.08
C ASN A 180 13.14 3.59 17.89
N GLN A 181 13.01 4.32 19.00
CA GLN A 181 12.98 5.78 19.03
C GLN A 181 14.23 6.43 18.42
N SER A 182 15.41 5.91 18.74
CA SER A 182 16.69 6.46 18.25
C SER A 182 16.85 6.22 16.75
N GLU A 183 16.45 5.04 16.26
CA GLU A 183 16.54 4.69 14.84
C GLU A 183 15.69 5.63 14.00
N LEU A 184 14.41 5.86 14.35
CA LEU A 184 13.51 6.76 13.59
C LEU A 184 14.08 8.17 13.42
N ARG A 185 14.72 8.72 14.46
CA ARG A 185 15.30 10.07 14.41
C ARG A 185 16.52 10.16 13.50
N GLN A 186 17.19 9.04 13.25
CA GLN A 186 18.38 8.96 12.41
C GLN A 186 18.04 8.62 10.96
N VAL A 187 16.80 8.23 10.66
CA VAL A 187 16.37 7.90 9.30
C VAL A 187 16.40 9.16 8.43
N ASN A 188 17.19 9.10 7.36
CA ASN A 188 17.13 10.10 6.29
C ASN A 188 16.09 9.68 5.23
N PHE A 189 14.83 10.06 5.47
CA PHE A 189 13.70 9.69 4.60
C PHE A 189 13.88 10.19 3.15
N GLU A 190 14.47 11.36 2.96
CA GLU A 190 14.69 11.92 1.63
C GLU A 190 15.71 11.08 0.84
N ALA A 191 16.83 10.72 1.47
CA ALA A 191 17.84 9.90 0.83
C ALA A 191 17.35 8.47 0.53
N LEU A 192 16.39 7.97 1.31
CA LEU A 192 15.75 6.65 1.12
C LEU A 192 14.58 6.67 0.13
N MET A 193 14.18 7.83 -0.39
CA MET A 193 13.18 7.89 -1.46
C MET A 193 13.79 7.29 -2.75
N PRO A 194 13.07 6.36 -3.44
CA PRO A 194 13.53 5.85 -4.72
C PRO A 194 13.55 6.96 -5.77
N VAL A 195 14.37 6.77 -6.81
CA VAL A 195 14.38 7.69 -7.94
C VAL A 195 13.06 7.61 -8.71
N GLU A 196 12.60 8.75 -9.23
CA GLU A 196 11.34 8.86 -9.96
C GLU A 196 11.52 8.47 -11.44
N VAL A 197 11.91 7.22 -11.68
CA VAL A 197 12.02 6.62 -13.01
C VAL A 197 11.49 5.19 -13.00
N ASP A 198 10.99 4.72 -14.15
CA ASP A 198 10.62 3.32 -14.31
C ASP A 198 11.84 2.40 -14.33
N ASP A 199 11.63 1.13 -13.98
CA ASP A 199 12.69 0.11 -13.90
C ASP A 199 13.50 -0.04 -15.19
N GLU A 200 12.87 0.15 -16.34
CA GLU A 200 13.51 0.08 -17.66
C GLU A 200 14.68 1.08 -17.83
N TYR A 201 14.76 2.09 -16.96
CA TYR A 201 15.80 3.11 -16.94
C TYR A 201 16.85 2.90 -15.83
N ILE A 202 16.74 1.82 -15.06
CA ILE A 202 17.64 1.47 -13.96
C ILE A 202 18.52 0.29 -14.40
N PHE A 203 19.81 0.56 -14.64
CA PHE A 203 20.80 -0.46 -14.97
C PHE A 203 21.68 -0.75 -13.76
N GLU A 204 22.46 -1.83 -13.76
CA GLU A 204 23.33 -2.17 -12.62
C GLU A 204 24.30 -1.04 -12.25
N THR A 205 24.89 -0.37 -13.25
CA THR A 205 25.94 0.62 -13.04
C THR A 205 25.45 2.07 -13.08
N ARG A 206 24.25 2.32 -13.60
CA ARG A 206 23.73 3.69 -13.78
C ARG A 206 22.21 3.75 -13.81
N VAL A 207 21.68 4.90 -13.41
CA VAL A 207 20.29 5.31 -13.64
C VAL A 207 20.28 6.33 -14.77
N VAL A 208 19.44 6.10 -15.79
CA VAL A 208 19.32 7.01 -16.93
C VAL A 208 18.04 7.83 -16.77
N PRO A 209 18.07 9.17 -16.74
CA PRO A 209 16.83 9.94 -16.73
C PRO A 209 16.06 9.70 -18.06
N PRO A 210 14.72 9.69 -18.04
CA PRO A 210 13.94 9.66 -19.27
C PRO A 210 14.41 10.82 -20.17
N ALA A 211 14.67 10.55 -21.44
CA ALA A 211 15.13 11.59 -22.36
C ALA A 211 14.12 12.76 -22.32
N PRO A 212 14.57 14.03 -22.16
CA PRO A 212 13.66 15.15 -22.30
C PRO A 212 13.06 15.05 -23.71
N PHE A 213 11.73 15.09 -23.80
CA PHE A 213 11.03 15.14 -25.08
C PHE A 213 11.69 16.24 -25.90
N MET A 214 12.44 15.85 -26.94
CA MET A 214 13.07 16.80 -27.84
C MET A 214 11.93 17.55 -28.51
N LEU A 215 11.69 18.79 -28.06
CA LEU A 215 10.83 19.73 -28.74
C LEU A 215 11.28 19.76 -30.19
N SER A 216 10.43 19.29 -31.10
CA SER A 216 10.66 19.51 -32.53
C SER A 216 10.79 21.03 -32.73
N PRO A 217 11.87 21.53 -33.38
CA PRO A 217 12.05 22.95 -33.59
C PRO A 217 10.98 23.42 -34.58
N GLY A 218 9.85 23.94 -34.08
CA GLY A 218 8.79 24.47 -34.93
C GLY A 218 7.40 24.64 -34.31
N THR A 219 7.10 24.03 -33.17
CA THR A 219 5.78 24.18 -32.52
C THR A 219 5.78 25.30 -31.47
N PRO A 220 4.81 26.24 -31.49
CA PRO A 220 4.68 27.26 -30.47
C PRO A 220 4.53 26.60 -29.09
N SER A 221 5.24 27.15 -28.12
CA SER A 221 5.23 26.81 -26.69
C SER A 221 3.89 26.23 -26.21
N GLN A 222 3.79 24.89 -26.16
CA GLN A 222 2.80 24.23 -25.33
C GLN A 222 3.20 24.44 -23.86
N PRO A 223 2.23 24.56 -22.92
CA PRO A 223 2.56 24.71 -21.51
C PRO A 223 3.43 23.53 -21.09
N GLU A 224 4.49 23.82 -20.33
CA GLU A 224 5.45 22.86 -19.75
C GLU A 224 4.81 21.48 -19.54
N GLN A 225 5.01 20.57 -20.49
CA GLN A 225 4.48 19.21 -20.37
C GLN A 225 5.21 18.58 -19.19
N ARG A 226 4.50 18.45 -18.05
CA ARG A 226 4.97 17.72 -16.88
C ARG A 226 5.49 16.35 -17.35
N PRO A 227 6.57 15.84 -16.77
CA PRO A 227 7.10 14.53 -17.14
C PRO A 227 5.98 13.47 -17.03
N PRO A 228 5.95 12.50 -17.96
CA PRO A 228 4.91 11.49 -18.00
C PRO A 228 4.93 10.68 -16.71
N PHE A 229 3.75 10.26 -16.28
CA PHE A 229 3.57 9.49 -15.06
C PHE A 229 4.36 8.17 -15.11
N THR A 230 5.12 7.90 -14.04
CA THR A 230 5.82 6.61 -13.83
C THR A 230 5.22 5.86 -12.65
N LEU A 231 5.39 4.54 -12.59
CA LEU A 231 4.95 3.78 -11.41
C LEU A 231 5.72 4.22 -10.15
N ALA A 232 6.98 4.63 -10.32
CA ALA A 232 7.77 5.21 -9.25
C ALA A 232 7.15 6.50 -8.69
N SER A 233 6.59 7.37 -9.54
CA SER A 233 5.87 8.57 -9.12
C SER A 233 4.70 8.25 -8.18
N GLY A 234 3.90 7.23 -8.51
CA GLY A 234 2.79 6.78 -7.66
C GLY A 234 3.27 6.26 -6.31
N PHE A 235 4.31 5.42 -6.30
CA PHE A 235 4.92 4.89 -5.09
C PHE A 235 5.52 5.99 -4.19
N ILE A 236 6.23 6.95 -4.77
CA ILE A 236 6.80 8.11 -4.06
C ILE A 236 5.70 8.97 -3.44
N LEU A 237 4.62 9.23 -4.20
CA LEU A 237 3.48 10.01 -3.71
C LEU A 237 2.83 9.32 -2.51
N HIS A 238 2.63 8.00 -2.59
CA HIS A 238 2.08 7.20 -1.49
C HIS A 238 2.98 7.21 -0.24
N SER A 239 4.30 7.08 -0.42
CA SER A 239 5.29 7.22 0.64
C SER A 239 5.23 8.57 1.35
N ARG A 240 5.08 9.65 0.59
CA ARG A 240 4.95 11.01 1.14
C ARG A 240 3.65 11.19 1.93
N VAL A 241 2.54 10.62 1.47
CA VAL A 241 1.25 10.61 2.20
C VAL A 241 1.41 9.95 3.57
N PHE A 242 2.00 8.75 3.61
CA PHE A 242 2.27 8.05 4.88
C PHE A 242 3.21 8.83 5.80
N LEU A 243 4.33 9.33 5.26
CA LEU A 243 5.32 10.08 6.05
C LEU A 243 4.69 11.32 6.68
N LYS A 244 3.86 12.04 5.92
CA LYS A 244 3.14 13.23 6.39
C LYS A 244 2.12 12.88 7.46
N GLY A 245 1.24 11.91 7.21
CA GLY A 245 0.20 11.49 8.16
C GLY A 245 0.73 10.95 9.48
N LEU A 246 1.90 10.33 9.48
CA LEU A 246 2.52 9.79 10.68
C LEU A 246 3.38 10.78 11.46
N ARG A 247 3.53 12.02 10.99
CA ARG A 247 4.42 13.01 11.62
C ARG A 247 4.16 13.13 13.14
N GLU A 248 2.88 13.17 13.51
CA GLU A 248 2.46 13.24 14.90
C GLU A 248 2.78 11.93 15.65
N ALA A 249 2.37 10.78 15.13
CA ALA A 249 2.60 9.47 15.75
C ALA A 249 4.09 9.07 15.91
N MET A 250 4.98 9.62 15.07
CA MET A 250 6.43 9.42 15.13
C MET A 250 7.13 10.39 16.09
N SER A 251 6.61 11.61 16.26
CA SER A 251 7.24 12.64 17.10
C SER A 251 7.32 12.23 18.58
N TYR A 252 6.48 11.27 19.01
CA TYR A 252 6.25 10.97 20.43
C TYR A 252 6.62 9.56 20.86
N VAL A 253 7.34 8.81 20.03
CA VAL A 253 7.90 7.54 20.48
C VAL A 253 8.85 7.84 21.65
N GLY A 254 8.53 7.35 22.86
CA GLY A 254 9.43 7.36 24.02
C GLY A 254 9.70 8.70 24.71
N CYS A 255 8.81 9.69 24.64
CA CYS A 255 8.96 10.97 25.36
C CYS A 255 7.66 11.41 26.04
N GLU A 256 7.64 11.52 27.37
CA GLU A 256 6.52 12.11 28.14
C GLU A 256 6.40 13.63 27.97
N CYS A 257 7.20 14.24 27.10
CA CYS A 257 7.15 15.67 26.83
C CYS A 257 5.78 16.14 26.30
N GLU A 258 4.98 15.25 25.69
CA GLU A 258 3.58 15.50 25.32
C GLU A 258 2.65 15.66 26.53
N LEU A 259 2.79 14.84 27.58
CA LEU A 259 2.02 14.97 28.84
C LEU A 259 2.32 16.30 29.54
N ARG A 260 3.45 16.92 29.22
CA ARG A 260 3.85 18.24 29.74
C ARG A 260 3.37 19.41 28.87
N ARG A 261 2.84 19.16 27.67
CA ARG A 261 2.32 20.21 26.77
C ARG A 261 0.83 20.39 26.99
N GLY A 262 0.40 21.64 27.09
CA GLY A 262 -1.02 21.98 27.26
C GLY A 262 -1.88 21.48 26.08
N PRO A 263 -3.14 21.07 26.32
CA PRO A 263 -4.06 20.59 25.28
C PRO A 263 -4.19 21.51 24.06
N ALA A 264 -4.17 22.84 24.28
CA ALA A 264 -4.25 23.83 23.21
C ALA A 264 -3.11 23.71 22.17
N VAL A 265 -1.88 23.42 22.60
CA VAL A 265 -0.72 23.26 21.71
C VAL A 265 -0.77 21.95 20.93
N ARG A 266 -1.34 20.90 21.53
CA ARG A 266 -1.60 19.62 20.86
C ARG A 266 -2.69 19.78 19.79
N LEU A 267 -3.81 20.42 20.14
CA LEU A 267 -4.89 20.72 19.20
C LEU A 267 -4.44 21.57 18.01
N ALA A 268 -3.66 22.63 18.24
CA ALA A 268 -3.16 23.50 17.16
C ALA A 268 -2.34 22.69 16.14
N ARG A 269 -1.37 21.89 16.61
CA ARG A 269 -0.52 21.07 15.72
C ARG A 269 -1.30 20.01 14.95
N LEU A 270 -2.25 19.33 15.61
CA LEU A 270 -3.11 18.35 14.95
C LEU A 270 -3.94 18.99 13.85
N ARG A 271 -4.53 20.17 14.12
CA ARG A 271 -5.30 20.94 13.11
C ARG A 271 -4.42 21.43 11.97
N ASP A 272 -3.23 21.94 12.26
CA ASP A 272 -2.26 22.36 11.24
C ASP A 272 -1.88 21.17 10.35
N LEU A 273 -1.58 20.00 10.95
CA LEU A 273 -1.24 18.79 10.19
C LEU A 273 -2.42 18.27 9.37
N LEU A 274 -3.63 18.27 9.93
CA LEU A 274 -4.85 17.88 9.21
C LEU A 274 -5.09 18.79 8.00
N GLN A 275 -4.94 20.10 8.18
CA GLN A 275 -5.03 21.08 7.10
C GLN A 275 -3.96 20.86 6.03
N GLU A 276 -2.69 20.63 6.42
CA GLU A 276 -1.61 20.34 5.48
C GLU A 276 -1.85 19.07 4.67
N ILE A 277 -2.39 18.02 5.30
CA ILE A 277 -2.69 16.76 4.61
C ILE A 277 -3.87 16.93 3.68
N ARG A 278 -4.93 17.63 4.08
CA ARG A 278 -6.15 17.81 3.30
C ARG A 278 -5.89 18.21 1.85
N TYR A 279 -4.98 19.15 1.64
CA TYR A 279 -4.64 19.70 0.32
C TYR A 279 -3.35 19.12 -0.30
N MET A 280 -2.72 18.12 0.32
CA MET A 280 -1.41 17.63 -0.13
C MET A 280 -1.43 16.92 -1.49
N LEU A 281 -2.62 16.54 -1.98
CA LEU A 281 -2.81 15.84 -3.24
C LEU A 281 -3.43 16.71 -4.34
N ASP A 282 -3.65 18.01 -4.10
CA ASP A 282 -4.26 18.92 -5.08
C ASP A 282 -3.39 19.04 -6.36
N ASP A 283 -2.07 19.05 -6.18
CA ASP A 283 -1.09 19.14 -7.26
C ASP A 283 -0.65 17.80 -7.84
N ALA A 284 -1.27 16.69 -7.41
CA ALA A 284 -0.91 15.35 -7.88
C ALA A 284 -0.96 15.24 -9.42
N PRO A 285 -0.10 14.39 -10.01
CA PRO A 285 -0.15 14.11 -11.45
C PRO A 285 -1.56 13.69 -11.90
N SER A 286 -1.95 14.02 -13.13
CA SER A 286 -3.33 13.79 -13.63
C SER A 286 -3.86 12.38 -13.33
N PRO A 287 -3.11 11.28 -13.61
CA PRO A 287 -3.57 9.92 -13.31
C PRO A 287 -3.84 9.65 -11.82
N MET A 288 -3.19 10.41 -10.94
CA MET A 288 -3.27 10.29 -9.48
C MET A 288 -4.22 11.31 -8.84
N ARG A 289 -4.87 12.18 -9.60
CA ARG A 289 -5.87 13.10 -9.04
C ARG A 289 -7.10 12.32 -8.57
N GLN A 290 -7.75 12.81 -7.52
CA GLN A 290 -8.89 12.13 -6.91
C GLN A 290 -10.00 11.82 -7.93
N TRP A 291 -10.25 12.77 -8.84
CA TRP A 291 -11.27 12.72 -9.89
C TRP A 291 -10.66 12.71 -11.30
N ALA A 292 -9.63 11.88 -11.52
CA ALA A 292 -9.01 11.73 -12.83
C ALA A 292 -10.00 11.20 -13.90
N SER A 293 -10.04 11.82 -15.08
CA SER A 293 -10.79 11.31 -16.23
C SER A 293 -9.97 10.25 -16.97
N SER A 294 -10.66 9.23 -17.51
CA SER A 294 -10.06 8.17 -18.33
C SER A 294 -9.37 8.68 -19.60
N GLU A 295 -9.62 9.93 -20.01
CA GLU A 295 -9.09 10.53 -21.25
C GLU A 295 -7.72 11.19 -21.07
N SER A 296 -7.17 11.23 -19.85
CA SER A 296 -5.98 12.02 -19.51
C SER A 296 -4.64 11.25 -19.54
N TYR A 297 -4.58 10.09 -20.21
CA TYR A 297 -3.37 9.25 -20.26
C TYR A 297 -2.56 9.47 -21.54
N ASP A 298 -1.48 10.23 -21.45
CA ASP A 298 -0.38 10.18 -22.42
C ASP A 298 0.59 9.07 -22.00
N ALA A 299 0.66 7.98 -22.77
CA ALA A 299 1.60 6.90 -22.50
C ALA A 299 3.05 7.39 -22.68
N PRO A 300 3.99 7.04 -21.78
CA PRO A 300 5.40 7.35 -21.98
C PRO A 300 5.89 6.74 -23.31
N THR A 301 6.47 7.55 -24.18
CA THR A 301 7.05 7.09 -25.45
C THR A 301 8.32 6.30 -25.14
N THR A 302 8.30 4.99 -25.37
CA THR A 302 9.50 4.15 -25.27
C THR A 302 10.45 4.52 -26.41
N PRO A 303 11.74 4.85 -26.17
CA PRO A 303 12.67 5.14 -27.25
C PRO A 303 12.95 3.87 -28.06
N GLN A 304 12.69 3.91 -29.37
CA GLN A 304 13.32 3.00 -30.32
C GLN A 304 14.80 3.35 -30.38
N LEU A 305 15.66 2.54 -29.76
CA LEU A 305 17.10 2.60 -29.99
C LEU A 305 17.39 1.81 -31.27
N ASP A 306 17.76 2.52 -32.33
CA ASP A 306 18.34 1.94 -33.54
C ASP A 306 19.67 1.24 -33.20
N GLY A 307 19.79 -0.04 -33.56
CA GLY A 307 21.05 -0.79 -33.56
C GLY A 307 21.08 -2.05 -32.69
N ASP A 308 20.76 -3.20 -33.31
CA ASP A 308 21.12 -4.58 -32.94
C ASP A 308 21.24 -4.94 -31.45
N SER A 309 20.09 -5.28 -30.84
CA SER A 309 19.87 -6.38 -29.89
C SER A 309 18.47 -6.19 -29.28
N GLN A 310 17.42 -6.76 -29.90
CA GLN A 310 16.04 -6.63 -29.43
C GLN A 310 15.83 -7.34 -28.08
N PRO A 311 15.34 -6.67 -27.02
CA PRO A 311 14.66 -7.31 -25.91
C PRO A 311 13.14 -7.32 -26.18
N ALA A 312 12.53 -8.48 -25.92
CA ALA A 312 11.17 -8.86 -26.26
C ALA A 312 10.07 -7.84 -25.92
N MET A 313 9.29 -7.45 -26.94
CA MET A 313 7.94 -6.93 -26.79
C MET A 313 6.96 -8.06 -26.43
N SER A 314 6.14 -7.79 -25.41
CA SER A 314 4.73 -8.16 -25.24
C SER A 314 4.20 -9.46 -25.88
N SER A 315 3.90 -10.43 -25.01
CA SER A 315 2.70 -11.28 -24.99
C SER A 315 3.09 -12.61 -24.34
N TYR A 316 2.86 -12.76 -23.02
CA TYR A 316 2.79 -14.10 -22.44
C TYR A 316 1.51 -14.78 -22.93
N GLY A 317 1.56 -15.30 -24.15
CA GLY A 317 0.60 -16.28 -24.64
C GLY A 317 0.83 -17.60 -23.90
N SER A 318 -0.17 -18.06 -23.15
CA SER A 318 -0.24 -19.43 -22.66
C SER A 318 -0.95 -20.31 -23.72
N PRO A 319 -0.63 -21.62 -23.87
CA PRO A 319 -1.03 -22.45 -25.01
C PRO A 319 -2.53 -22.78 -25.14
N ALA A 320 -3.41 -22.22 -24.31
CA ALA A 320 -4.82 -22.61 -24.24
C ALA A 320 -5.79 -21.76 -25.09
N ALA A 321 -5.29 -20.78 -25.87
CA ALA A 321 -6.13 -19.91 -26.71
C ALA A 321 -5.75 -19.92 -28.20
N ALA A 322 -5.02 -20.94 -28.68
CA ALA A 322 -4.56 -21.05 -30.07
C ALA A 322 -5.64 -21.46 -31.09
N HIS A 323 -6.93 -21.28 -30.77
CA HIS A 323 -8.03 -21.42 -31.71
C HIS A 323 -8.89 -20.16 -31.70
N SER A 324 -8.34 -19.05 -32.24
CA SER A 324 -9.08 -17.94 -32.92
C SER A 324 -8.44 -16.53 -32.82
N ALA A 325 -7.14 -16.37 -32.56
CA ALA A 325 -6.51 -15.04 -32.61
C ALA A 325 -5.59 -14.89 -33.83
N SER A 326 -6.13 -14.23 -34.86
CA SER A 326 -5.38 -13.68 -35.99
C SER A 326 -4.36 -12.63 -35.50
N LEU A 327 -3.19 -12.64 -36.13
CA LEU A 327 -2.04 -11.77 -35.89
C LEU A 327 -2.38 -10.28 -36.06
N THR A 328 -2.44 -9.53 -34.96
CA THR A 328 -2.07 -8.10 -34.84
C THR A 328 -2.06 -7.70 -33.36
N SER A 329 -0.89 -7.35 -32.80
CA SER A 329 -0.80 -6.80 -31.45
C SER A 329 -1.26 -5.33 -31.41
N GLU A 330 -2.57 -5.13 -31.35
CA GLU A 330 -3.26 -4.08 -30.59
C GLU A 330 -2.43 -3.05 -29.79
N PRO A 331 -1.97 -1.88 -30.30
CA PRO A 331 -1.48 -0.76 -29.46
C PRO A 331 -2.40 -0.36 -28.28
N GLY A 332 -3.68 -0.70 -28.31
CA GLY A 332 -4.62 -0.46 -27.21
C GLY A 332 -4.44 -1.35 -25.96
N GLY A 333 -3.69 -2.45 -26.03
CA GLY A 333 -3.50 -3.36 -24.89
C GLY A 333 -2.59 -2.79 -23.80
N TYR A 334 -1.47 -2.19 -24.19
CA TYR A 334 -0.48 -1.61 -23.29
C TYR A 334 -1.02 -0.36 -22.56
N SER A 335 -1.75 0.49 -23.29
CA SER A 335 -2.42 1.68 -22.73
C SER A 335 -3.42 1.30 -21.61
N LYS A 336 -4.19 0.21 -21.81
CA LYS A 336 -5.11 -0.30 -20.78
C LYS A 336 -4.40 -0.81 -19.53
N ILE A 337 -3.22 -1.43 -19.67
CA ILE A 337 -2.43 -1.89 -18.51
C ILE A 337 -1.94 -0.69 -17.69
N ILE A 338 -1.35 0.31 -18.33
CA ILE A 338 -0.88 1.53 -17.63
C ILE A 338 -2.04 2.23 -16.91
N GLN A 339 -3.18 2.37 -17.59
CA GLN A 339 -4.38 2.92 -16.99
C GLN A 339 -4.81 2.11 -15.76
N GLY A 340 -4.84 0.78 -15.86
CA GLY A 340 -5.19 -0.10 -14.75
C GLY A 340 -4.22 0.02 -13.57
N GLN A 341 -2.92 0.07 -13.84
CA GLN A 341 -1.88 0.28 -12.82
C GLN A 341 -2.05 1.63 -12.11
N ALA A 342 -2.37 2.68 -12.87
CA ALA A 342 -2.68 3.99 -12.31
C ALA A 342 -3.92 3.95 -11.42
N GLU A 343 -5.00 3.31 -11.85
CA GLU A 343 -6.23 3.17 -11.06
C GLU A 343 -5.99 2.39 -9.75
N VAL A 344 -5.17 1.35 -9.78
CA VAL A 344 -4.77 0.58 -8.59
C VAL A 344 -4.04 1.48 -7.58
N MET A 345 -3.06 2.26 -8.04
CA MET A 345 -2.32 3.19 -7.17
C MET A 345 -3.21 4.34 -6.67
N ARG A 346 -4.07 4.89 -7.53
CA ARG A 346 -5.02 5.95 -7.19
C ARG A 346 -5.93 5.51 -6.05
N ALA A 347 -6.47 4.28 -6.11
CA ALA A 347 -7.23 3.70 -5.02
C ALA A 347 -6.43 3.66 -3.72
N ASN A 348 -5.20 3.15 -3.75
CA ASN A 348 -4.37 3.03 -2.56
C ASN A 348 -4.05 4.40 -1.92
N ILE A 349 -3.63 5.36 -2.75
CA ILE A 349 -3.21 6.70 -2.33
C ILE A 349 -4.38 7.44 -1.69
N HIS A 350 -5.52 7.54 -2.38
CA HIS A 350 -6.66 8.33 -1.89
C HIS A 350 -7.37 7.69 -0.70
N VAL A 351 -7.50 6.35 -0.67
CA VAL A 351 -8.01 5.68 0.54
C VAL A 351 -7.08 5.91 1.73
N THR A 352 -5.76 5.83 1.52
CA THR A 352 -4.78 6.08 2.59
C THR A 352 -4.82 7.55 3.06
N HIS A 353 -4.95 8.49 2.12
CA HIS A 353 -5.07 9.92 2.40
C HIS A 353 -6.30 10.26 3.25
N LEU A 354 -7.48 9.77 2.86
CA LEU A 354 -8.72 9.98 3.62
C LEU A 354 -8.70 9.29 4.99
N TRP A 355 -8.12 8.09 5.07
CA TRP A 355 -7.95 7.37 6.34
C TRP A 355 -7.05 8.11 7.31
N LEU A 356 -5.92 8.67 6.86
CA LEU A 356 -5.04 9.47 7.71
C LEU A 356 -5.70 10.78 8.17
N GLN A 357 -6.50 11.43 7.32
CA GLN A 357 -7.31 12.58 7.73
C GLN A 357 -8.30 12.19 8.84
N SER A 358 -9.00 11.06 8.67
CA SER A 358 -9.93 10.53 9.67
C SER A 358 -9.24 10.27 11.01
N LEU A 359 -8.06 9.65 11.01
CA LEU A 359 -7.28 9.37 12.21
C LEU A 359 -6.82 10.64 12.94
N LEU A 360 -6.39 11.66 12.20
CA LEU A 360 -6.00 12.93 12.80
C LEU A 360 -7.21 13.67 13.38
N LEU A 361 -8.37 13.60 12.72
CA LEU A 361 -9.61 14.17 13.23
C LEU A 361 -10.07 13.46 14.51
N GLU A 362 -9.93 12.13 14.59
CA GLU A 362 -10.16 11.38 15.84
C GLU A 362 -9.22 11.84 16.96
N GLN A 363 -7.93 12.06 16.67
CA GLN A 363 -6.99 12.57 17.67
C GLN A 363 -7.35 13.98 18.15
N VAL A 364 -7.87 14.84 17.26
CA VAL A 364 -8.41 16.16 17.66
C VAL A 364 -9.55 15.99 18.65
N ASP A 365 -10.51 15.12 18.35
CA ASP A 365 -11.67 14.86 19.22
C ASP A 365 -11.25 14.28 20.58
N LEU A 366 -10.28 13.36 20.60
CA LEU A 366 -9.74 12.81 21.85
C LEU A 366 -9.13 13.90 22.74
N VAL A 367 -8.33 14.82 22.18
CA VAL A 367 -7.74 15.91 22.97
C VAL A 367 -8.80 16.91 23.47
N LEU A 368 -9.86 17.14 22.69
CA LEU A 368 -11.01 17.95 23.14
C LEU A 368 -11.72 17.28 24.32
N GLN A 369 -11.94 15.97 24.27
CA GLN A 369 -12.55 15.20 25.36
C GLN A 369 -11.66 15.12 26.61
N GLU A 370 -10.35 14.94 26.45
CA GLU A 370 -9.38 14.99 27.56
C GLU A 370 -9.44 16.35 28.30
N SER A 371 -9.73 17.44 27.58
CA SER A 371 -9.84 18.78 28.17
C SER A 371 -11.08 18.96 29.07
N ALA A 372 -12.02 18.00 29.03
CA ALA A 372 -13.17 17.92 29.95
C ALA A 372 -12.84 17.19 31.27
N ILE A 373 -11.87 16.27 31.24
CA ILE A 373 -11.68 15.26 32.30
C ILE A 373 -10.39 15.60 33.06
N GLY A 374 -10.51 16.38 34.14
CA GLY A 374 -9.40 16.65 35.06
C GLY A 374 -9.69 17.74 36.10
N PRO A 375 -8.87 17.86 37.16
CA PRO A 375 -9.04 18.89 38.21
C PRO A 375 -8.86 20.33 37.70
N ASN A 376 -8.29 20.50 36.49
CA ASN A 376 -8.12 21.76 35.76
C ASN A 376 -8.87 21.74 34.42
N ALA A 377 -10.12 21.26 34.38
CA ALA A 377 -10.94 21.29 33.17
C ALA A 377 -10.98 22.73 32.61
N ALA A 378 -10.50 22.89 31.38
CA ALA A 378 -10.37 24.20 30.75
C ALA A 378 -11.60 24.60 29.92
N MET A 379 -12.49 23.63 29.63
CA MET A 379 -13.70 23.81 28.81
C MET A 379 -14.91 23.15 29.49
N GLY A 380 -16.09 23.74 29.28
CA GLY A 380 -17.36 23.17 29.73
C GLY A 380 -17.83 21.99 28.87
N SER A 381 -18.62 21.07 29.44
CA SER A 381 -19.18 19.91 28.69
C SER A 381 -19.99 20.31 27.46
N GLU A 382 -20.69 21.45 27.51
CA GLU A 382 -21.49 21.98 26.40
C GLU A 382 -20.60 22.53 25.28
N GLU A 383 -19.52 23.26 25.64
CA GLU A 383 -18.54 23.77 24.68
C GLU A 383 -17.83 22.64 23.92
N ILE A 384 -17.52 21.53 24.60
CA ILE A 384 -16.91 20.35 23.98
C ILE A 384 -17.88 19.69 23.02
N THR A 385 -19.14 19.55 23.42
CA THR A 385 -20.19 18.98 22.55
C THR A 385 -20.34 19.80 21.27
N GLU A 386 -20.36 21.13 21.37
CA GLU A 386 -20.41 22.01 20.20
C GLU A 386 -19.13 21.93 19.36
N ALA A 387 -17.95 21.80 19.97
CA ALA A 387 -16.70 21.59 19.24
C ALA A 387 -16.68 20.27 18.46
N LEU A 388 -17.18 19.17 19.05
CA LEU A 388 -17.31 17.86 18.38
C LEU A 388 -18.31 17.93 17.22
N LYS A 389 -19.45 18.62 17.41
CA LYS A 389 -20.41 18.87 16.33
C LYS A 389 -19.81 19.71 15.20
N ALA A 390 -18.96 20.69 15.51
CA ALA A 390 -18.27 21.51 14.51
C ALA A 390 -17.34 20.68 13.61
N ASN A 391 -16.67 19.66 14.18
CA ASN A 391 -15.81 18.73 13.44
C ASN A 391 -16.60 17.74 12.55
N TRP A 392 -17.90 17.58 12.78
CA TRP A 392 -18.71 16.57 12.11
C TRP A 392 -18.83 16.77 10.60
N ALA A 393 -18.90 18.03 10.13
CA ALA A 393 -18.99 18.32 8.70
C ALA A 393 -17.79 17.76 7.93
N GLU A 394 -16.60 17.82 8.53
CA GLU A 394 -15.37 17.26 7.95
C GLU A 394 -15.37 15.73 7.98
N ARG A 395 -15.81 15.12 9.08
CA ARG A 395 -15.97 13.65 9.17
C ARG A 395 -16.93 13.11 8.12
N GLU A 396 -18.08 13.78 7.96
CA GLU A 396 -19.08 13.43 6.97
C GLU A 396 -18.53 13.56 5.54
N ASP A 397 -17.73 14.60 5.30
CA ASP A 397 -17.09 14.81 4.00
C ASP A 397 -16.06 13.74 3.66
N ILE A 398 -15.21 13.34 4.62
CA ILE A 398 -14.27 12.21 4.49
C ILE A 398 -15.03 10.93 4.13
N CYS A 399 -16.13 10.64 4.84
CA CYS A 399 -16.96 9.46 4.57
C CYS A 399 -17.57 9.48 3.18
N ARG A 400 -18.11 10.63 2.76
CA ARG A 400 -18.68 10.85 1.43
C ARG A 400 -17.64 10.64 0.33
N GLN A 401 -16.45 11.21 0.48
CA GLN A 401 -15.36 11.07 -0.47
C GLN A 401 -14.87 9.61 -0.57
N MET A 402 -14.75 8.92 0.57
CA MET A 402 -14.36 7.51 0.64
C MET A 402 -15.34 6.63 -0.14
N LEU A 403 -16.64 6.76 0.14
CA LEU A 403 -17.66 5.98 -0.56
C LEU A 403 -17.72 6.31 -2.05
N HIS A 404 -17.54 7.57 -2.42
CA HIS A 404 -17.47 7.94 -3.83
C HIS A 404 -16.29 7.25 -4.53
N LEU A 405 -15.10 7.23 -3.94
CA LEU A 405 -13.94 6.51 -4.49
C LEU A 405 -14.23 5.01 -4.63
N LEU A 406 -14.80 4.37 -3.61
CA LEU A 406 -15.13 2.94 -3.66
C LEU A 406 -16.18 2.59 -4.72
N HIS A 407 -17.02 3.55 -5.11
CA HIS A 407 -18.02 3.36 -6.17
C HIS A 407 -17.50 3.73 -7.56
N SER A 408 -16.57 4.69 -7.67
CA SER A 408 -16.07 5.17 -8.95
C SER A 408 -14.95 4.30 -9.52
N ILE A 409 -14.18 3.62 -8.67
CA ILE A 409 -13.09 2.72 -9.11
C ILE A 409 -13.65 1.32 -9.38
N PRO A 410 -13.44 0.75 -10.58
CA PRO A 410 -13.78 -0.64 -10.88
C PRO A 410 -13.16 -1.62 -9.88
N TYR A 411 -13.92 -2.65 -9.47
CA TYR A 411 -13.48 -3.61 -8.46
C TYR A 411 -12.14 -4.28 -8.80
N VAL A 412 -11.86 -4.55 -10.07
CA VAL A 412 -10.59 -5.15 -10.54
C VAL A 412 -9.35 -4.31 -10.16
N TYR A 413 -9.52 -3.00 -9.94
CA TYR A 413 -8.44 -2.10 -9.51
C TYR A 413 -8.48 -1.79 -8.00
N LEU A 414 -9.61 -2.05 -7.33
CA LEU A 414 -9.68 -2.03 -5.87
C LEU A 414 -9.09 -3.29 -5.24
N GLU A 415 -9.39 -4.44 -5.84
CA GLU A 415 -9.04 -5.77 -5.37
C GLU A 415 -7.55 -5.96 -5.02
N PRO A 416 -6.57 -5.51 -5.84
CA PRO A 416 -5.15 -5.73 -5.56
C PRO A 416 -4.66 -5.06 -4.27
N ASN A 417 -5.41 -4.10 -3.72
CA ASN A 417 -5.08 -3.47 -2.44
C ASN A 417 -5.39 -4.39 -1.23
N GLY A 418 -6.23 -5.41 -1.43
CA GLY A 418 -6.57 -6.42 -0.46
C GLY A 418 -7.14 -5.88 0.86
N LEU A 419 -6.96 -6.67 1.92
CA LEU A 419 -7.45 -6.36 3.27
C LEU A 419 -6.85 -5.07 3.86
N TYR A 420 -5.72 -4.59 3.36
CA TYR A 420 -5.17 -3.30 3.82
C TYR A 420 -6.05 -2.12 3.42
N LEU A 421 -6.74 -2.17 2.28
CA LEU A 421 -7.75 -1.18 1.91
C LEU A 421 -9.01 -1.39 2.72
N THR A 422 -9.47 -2.64 2.85
CA THR A 422 -10.66 -3.00 3.64
C THR A 422 -10.58 -2.48 5.07
N TYR A 423 -9.42 -2.60 5.73
CA TYR A 423 -9.28 -2.13 7.11
C TYR A 423 -9.28 -0.60 7.21
N LYS A 424 -8.67 0.12 6.26
CA LYS A 424 -8.73 1.59 6.25
C LYS A 424 -10.15 2.11 6.06
N VAL A 425 -10.91 1.48 5.15
CA VAL A 425 -12.34 1.79 4.94
C VAL A 425 -13.15 1.51 6.21
N ARG A 426 -12.85 0.41 6.90
CA ARG A 426 -13.49 0.05 8.16
C ARG A 426 -13.20 1.07 9.26
N ASP A 427 -11.94 1.48 9.41
CA ASP A 427 -11.53 2.47 10.42
C ASP A 427 -12.28 3.80 10.19
N VAL A 428 -12.37 4.28 8.93
CA VAL A 428 -13.16 5.48 8.60
C VAL A 428 -14.65 5.30 8.94
N ALA A 429 -15.22 4.12 8.65
CA ALA A 429 -16.64 3.85 8.92
C ALA A 429 -16.96 3.82 10.43
N VAL A 430 -16.05 3.29 11.27
CA VAL A 430 -16.22 3.20 12.73
C VAL A 430 -16.37 4.58 13.36
N THR A 431 -15.75 5.61 12.80
CA THR A 431 -15.84 7.01 13.30
C THR A 431 -17.28 7.54 13.36
N LEU A 432 -18.19 6.97 12.55
CA LEU A 432 -19.61 7.35 12.49
C LEU A 432 -20.41 6.84 13.69
N LEU A 433 -19.91 5.83 14.41
CA LEU A 433 -20.56 5.30 15.62
C LEU A 433 -20.54 6.33 16.76
N ASN A 434 -19.53 7.19 16.78
CA ASN A 434 -19.36 8.26 17.77
C ASN A 434 -20.06 9.57 17.33
N CYS A 435 -21.28 9.47 16.78
CA CYS A 435 -22.05 10.61 16.31
C CYS A 435 -22.54 11.47 17.51
N PRO A 436 -22.18 12.77 17.59
CA PRO A 436 -22.53 13.62 18.73
C PRO A 436 -23.96 14.21 18.66
N PHE A 437 -24.76 13.81 17.68
CA PHE A 437 -26.12 14.33 17.44
C PHE A 437 -27.19 13.33 17.87
N GLU A 438 -28.34 13.85 18.29
CA GLU A 438 -29.47 13.01 18.67
C GLU A 438 -30.05 12.24 17.47
N PRO A 439 -30.63 11.03 17.66
CA PRO A 439 -31.06 10.16 16.57
C PRO A 439 -32.09 10.76 15.59
N HIS A 440 -32.89 11.73 16.06
CA HIS A 440 -33.90 12.41 15.26
C HIS A 440 -33.32 13.50 14.35
N GLU A 441 -32.11 13.95 14.65
CA GLU A 441 -31.44 14.99 13.90
C GLU A 441 -30.96 14.48 12.52
N ARG A 442 -30.81 15.40 11.58
CA ARG A 442 -30.38 15.07 10.22
C ARG A 442 -28.97 14.44 10.16
N PRO A 443 -27.94 14.95 10.88
CA PRO A 443 -26.61 14.36 10.84
C PRO A 443 -26.57 12.90 11.31
N ALA A 444 -27.29 12.57 12.40
CA ALA A 444 -27.39 11.20 12.91
C ALA A 444 -28.04 10.24 11.90
N ARG A 445 -29.12 10.67 11.23
CA ARG A 445 -29.75 9.88 10.16
C ARG A 445 -28.80 9.62 8.98
N ARG A 446 -28.05 10.64 8.55
CA ARG A 446 -27.04 10.48 7.49
C ARG A 446 -25.89 9.57 7.92
N ALA A 447 -25.44 9.66 9.18
CA ALA A 447 -24.44 8.75 9.74
C ALA A 447 -24.87 7.28 9.60
N ALA A 448 -26.12 6.98 9.94
CA ALA A 448 -26.69 5.64 9.80
C ALA A 448 -26.79 5.17 8.34
N GLU A 449 -27.14 6.07 7.41
CA GLU A 449 -27.13 5.79 5.97
C GLU A 449 -25.71 5.46 5.46
N TYR A 450 -24.72 6.28 5.82
CA TYR A 450 -23.32 6.04 5.46
C TYR A 450 -22.78 4.75 6.06
N MET A 451 -23.07 4.44 7.32
CA MET A 451 -22.71 3.18 7.96
C MET A 451 -23.25 1.99 7.15
N ARG A 452 -24.52 2.06 6.71
CA ARG A 452 -25.14 1.00 5.91
C ARG A 452 -24.45 0.85 4.55
N ASP A 453 -24.08 1.95 3.92
CA ASP A 453 -23.36 1.94 2.65
C ASP A 453 -21.93 1.39 2.81
N PHE A 454 -21.21 1.76 3.87
CA PHE A 454 -19.93 1.18 4.22
C PHE A 454 -20.02 -0.32 4.49
N THR A 455 -21.05 -0.77 5.21
CA THR A 455 -21.27 -2.20 5.48
C THR A 455 -21.45 -2.97 4.17
N ARG A 456 -22.22 -2.42 3.22
CA ARG A 456 -22.36 -3.01 1.87
C ARG A 456 -21.02 -3.03 1.13
N ALA A 457 -20.24 -1.94 1.16
CA ALA A 457 -18.92 -1.89 0.53
C ALA A 457 -17.94 -2.91 1.14
N LEU A 458 -17.84 -2.96 2.47
CA LEU A 458 -16.99 -3.88 3.21
C LEU A 458 -17.34 -5.35 2.94
N SER A 459 -18.63 -5.69 2.82
CA SER A 459 -19.07 -7.05 2.46
C SER A 459 -18.58 -7.51 1.09
N ARG A 460 -18.29 -6.58 0.17
CA ARG A 460 -17.75 -6.87 -1.17
C ARG A 460 -16.23 -6.93 -1.18
N LEU A 461 -15.58 -6.11 -0.34
CA LEU A 461 -14.13 -5.97 -0.25
C LEU A 461 -13.47 -7.04 0.63
N ASP A 462 -14.10 -7.45 1.72
CA ASP A 462 -13.58 -8.49 2.59
C ASP A 462 -13.81 -9.88 1.97
N ARG A 463 -12.75 -10.44 1.40
CA ARG A 463 -12.72 -11.78 0.79
C ARG A 463 -11.86 -12.76 1.58
N SER A 464 -11.59 -12.48 2.85
CA SER A 464 -10.84 -13.38 3.72
C SER A 464 -11.56 -14.73 3.83
N GLU A 465 -10.81 -15.83 3.74
CA GLU A 465 -11.36 -17.19 3.87
C GLU A 465 -11.52 -17.60 5.33
N ILE A 466 -10.67 -17.05 6.21
CA ILE A 466 -10.67 -17.29 7.64
C ILE A 466 -11.08 -15.99 8.33
N MET A 467 -12.12 -16.05 9.17
CA MET A 467 -12.61 -14.91 9.91
C MET A 467 -11.54 -14.38 10.88
N ASN A 468 -11.13 -13.13 10.70
CA ASN A 468 -10.17 -12.47 11.58
C ASN A 468 -10.87 -11.60 12.63
N THR A 469 -10.99 -12.10 13.85
CA THR A 469 -11.61 -11.39 14.98
C THR A 469 -10.75 -10.27 15.55
N ASN A 470 -9.45 -10.20 15.27
CA ASN A 470 -8.60 -9.11 15.77
C ASN A 470 -9.03 -7.75 15.19
N SER A 471 -9.55 -7.76 13.97
CA SER A 471 -10.07 -6.57 13.30
C SER A 471 -11.47 -6.15 13.75
N LEU A 472 -12.20 -7.04 14.44
CA LEU A 472 -13.50 -6.76 15.08
C LEU A 472 -13.34 -6.13 16.46
N LYS A 473 -12.15 -6.15 17.06
CA LYS A 473 -11.88 -5.48 18.34
C LYS A 473 -12.09 -3.96 18.28
N SER A 474 -12.05 -3.35 17.09
CA SER A 474 -12.39 -1.93 16.89
C SER A 474 -13.91 -1.66 16.93
N TRP A 475 -14.75 -2.68 16.75
CA TRP A 475 -16.22 -2.60 16.82
C TRP A 475 -16.76 -3.00 18.19
N VAL A 476 -15.95 -3.67 19.00
CA VAL A 476 -16.27 -4.00 20.40
C VAL A 476 -15.70 -2.87 21.24
N ASP A 477 -16.60 -2.10 21.86
CA ASP A 477 -16.30 -1.05 22.82
C ASP A 477 -15.55 -1.64 24.04
N ALA A 478 -14.23 -1.80 23.91
CA ALA A 478 -13.36 -2.38 24.92
C ALA A 478 -12.94 -1.36 25.99
N ASP A 479 -13.32 -0.09 25.83
CA ASP A 479 -13.05 0.98 26.80
C ASP A 479 -13.93 0.89 28.06
N ARG A 480 -14.74 -0.16 28.18
CA ARG A 480 -15.39 -0.54 29.45
C ARG A 480 -14.53 -1.40 30.38
N GLU A 481 -13.36 -1.88 29.96
CA GLU A 481 -12.41 -2.46 30.92
C GLU A 481 -11.62 -1.34 31.60
N VAL A 482 -12.21 -0.87 32.70
CA VAL A 482 -11.59 -0.05 33.75
C VAL A 482 -10.14 -0.51 33.96
N ARG A 483 -9.18 0.37 33.64
CA ARG A 483 -7.81 0.26 34.15
C ARG A 483 -7.87 0.38 35.67
N LEU A 484 -7.93 -0.75 36.37
CA LEU A 484 -7.56 -0.88 37.78
C LEU A 484 -6.05 -0.89 37.92
#